data_AF-F6ZNN2-F1
#
_entry.id   AF-F6ZNN2-F1
#
_cell.length_a   1.000
_cell.length_b   1.000
_cell.length_c   1.000
_cell.angle_alpha   90.00
_cell.angle_beta   90.00
_cell.angle_gamma   90.00
#
_symmetry.space_group_name_H-M   'P 1'
#
loop_
_entity.id
_entity.type
_entity.pdbx_description
1 polymer ?
#
loop_
_entity_poly.entity_id
_entity_poly.type
_entity_poly.pdbx_seq_one_letter_code
_entity_poly.pdbx_strand_id
1 'polypeptide(L)'
;VSSFYIRYFIIFGHFYGICGNLGLIYLFNPWIVYVTQTRHIPMKISREENRDWLSTQVLTSCNVEQSFFNDWFTGHLNFQIKYHLFPTMPRHNYHKVAPLVRSLCAKHGLQYVNKPLLKAFGDIYLDLFIHDLYHNND
;
A
#
# COMPACT_ATOMS: atom_id res chain seq x y z
N VAL A 1 -13.54 -13.33 14.31
CA VAL A 1 -14.18 -13.11 12.99
C VAL A 1 -15.71 -13.15 13.08
N SER A 2 -16.33 -14.21 13.59
CA SER A 2 -17.80 -14.31 13.67
C SER A 2 -18.49 -13.20 14.50
N SER A 3 -17.90 -12.81 15.63
CA SER A 3 -18.40 -11.70 16.47
C SER A 3 -18.46 -10.35 15.73
N PHE A 4 -17.53 -10.10 14.79
CA PHE A 4 -17.53 -8.88 13.98
C PHE A 4 -18.75 -8.85 13.06
N TYR A 5 -19.00 -9.93 12.32
CA TYR A 5 -20.13 -10.00 11.39
C TYR A 5 -21.48 -9.94 12.14
N ILE A 6 -21.60 -10.61 13.29
CA ILE A 6 -22.81 -10.52 14.12
C ILE A 6 -23.10 -9.07 14.53
N ARG A 7 -22.10 -8.35 15.04
CA ARG A 7 -22.24 -6.93 15.42
C ARG A 7 -22.56 -6.05 14.22
N TYR A 8 -21.90 -6.30 13.08
CA TYR A 8 -22.16 -5.58 11.84
C TYR A 8 -23.62 -5.72 11.41
N PHE A 9 -24.17 -6.94 11.37
CA PHE A 9 -25.58 -7.17 11.03
C PHE A 9 -26.55 -6.60 12.06
N ILE A 10 -26.23 -6.57 13.36
CA ILE A 10 -27.08 -5.90 14.36
C ILE A 10 -27.12 -4.38 14.12
N ILE A 11 -25.97 -3.75 13.86
CA ILE A 11 -25.87 -2.30 13.72
C ILE A 11 -26.45 -1.84 12.38
N PHE A 12 -26.04 -2.49 11.28
CA PHE A 12 -26.34 -2.06 9.91
C PHE A 12 -27.51 -2.82 9.27
N GLY A 13 -27.94 -3.94 9.85
CA GLY A 13 -29.08 -4.75 9.38
C GLY A 13 -30.36 -3.94 9.25
N HIS A 14 -30.65 -3.09 10.22
CA HIS A 14 -31.85 -2.25 10.24
C HIS A 14 -31.85 -1.18 9.14
N PHE A 15 -30.68 -0.72 8.68
CA PHE A 15 -30.56 0.32 7.66
C PHE A 15 -30.58 -0.23 6.24
N TYR A 16 -29.94 -1.38 5.99
CA TYR A 16 -29.72 -1.89 4.63
C TYR A 16 -30.38 -3.25 4.35
N GLY A 17 -30.98 -3.88 5.36
CA GLY A 17 -31.50 -5.25 5.27
C GLY A 17 -30.40 -6.29 5.05
N ILE A 18 -30.78 -7.57 4.98
CA ILE A 18 -29.81 -8.67 4.81
C ILE A 18 -29.06 -8.53 3.47
N CYS A 19 -29.79 -8.30 2.37
CA CYS A 19 -29.21 -8.21 1.03
C CYS A 19 -28.25 -7.01 0.89
N GLY A 20 -28.62 -5.82 1.40
CA GLY A 20 -27.75 -4.65 1.34
C GLY A 20 -26.48 -4.82 2.18
N ASN A 21 -26.59 -5.44 3.35
CA ASN A 21 -25.42 -5.76 4.18
C ASN A 21 -24.46 -6.75 3.52
N LEU A 22 -24.98 -7.80 2.87
CA LEU A 22 -24.17 -8.74 2.10
C LEU A 22 -23.47 -8.04 0.92
N GLY A 23 -24.17 -7.16 0.21
CA GLY A 23 -23.59 -6.36 -0.87
C GLY A 23 -22.44 -5.46 -0.38
N LEU A 24 -22.63 -4.78 0.75
CA LEU A 24 -21.59 -3.95 1.36
C LEU A 24 -20.36 -4.78 1.79
N ILE A 25 -20.56 -5.97 2.37
CA ILE A 25 -19.45 -6.87 2.70
C ILE A 25 -18.70 -7.28 1.43
N TYR A 26 -19.43 -7.66 0.38
CA TYR A 26 -18.83 -8.09 -0.88
C TYR A 26 -18.01 -6.99 -1.56
N LEU A 27 -18.41 -5.72 -1.42
CA LEU A 27 -17.67 -4.58 -1.97
C LEU A 27 -16.49 -4.14 -1.07
N PHE A 28 -16.73 -4.02 0.23
CA PHE A 28 -15.80 -3.39 1.16
C PHE A 28 -14.64 -4.32 1.54
N ASN A 29 -14.90 -5.62 1.68
CA ASN A 29 -13.90 -6.57 2.15
C ASN A 29 -12.73 -6.72 1.14
N PRO A 30 -12.99 -6.94 -0.16
CA PRO A 30 -11.93 -6.95 -1.17
C PRO A 30 -11.20 -5.61 -1.24
N TRP A 31 -11.92 -4.48 -1.15
CA TRP A 31 -11.31 -3.15 -1.16
C TRP A 31 -10.26 -2.97 -0.06
N ILE A 32 -10.57 -3.36 1.18
CA ILE A 32 -9.61 -3.31 2.30
C ILE A 32 -8.40 -4.19 2.03
N VAL A 33 -8.60 -5.39 1.47
CA VAL A 33 -7.48 -6.27 1.08
C VAL A 33 -6.60 -5.56 0.06
N TYR A 34 -7.14 -5.07 -1.05
CA TYR A 34 -6.36 -4.36 -2.07
C TYR A 34 -5.59 -3.18 -1.47
N VAL A 35 -6.25 -2.32 -0.71
CA VAL A 35 -5.62 -1.12 -0.13
C VAL A 35 -4.50 -1.49 0.84
N THR A 36 -4.70 -2.48 1.71
CA THR A 36 -3.67 -2.88 2.67
C THR A 36 -2.48 -3.56 1.99
N GLN A 37 -2.71 -4.30 0.90
CA GLN A 37 -1.64 -4.93 0.11
C GLN A 37 -0.72 -3.91 -0.56
N THR A 38 -1.16 -2.67 -0.82
CA THR A 38 -0.27 -1.60 -1.35
C THR A 38 0.94 -1.28 -0.46
N ARG A 39 0.98 -1.77 0.79
CA ARG A 39 2.15 -1.68 1.67
C ARG A 39 3.25 -2.67 1.33
N HIS A 40 2.93 -3.75 0.62
CA HIS A 40 3.81 -4.88 0.35
C HIS A 40 4.24 -4.92 -1.13
N ILE A 41 4.36 -3.76 -1.77
CA ILE A 41 4.83 -3.69 -3.16
C ILE A 41 6.28 -4.18 -3.20
N PRO A 42 6.58 -5.26 -3.94
CA PRO A 42 7.89 -5.86 -3.97
C PRO A 42 8.90 -4.91 -4.63
N MET A 43 10.10 -4.89 -4.05
CA MET A 43 11.25 -4.11 -4.48
C MET A 43 12.45 -5.05 -4.54
N LYS A 44 13.29 -4.95 -5.58
CA LYS A 44 14.51 -5.74 -5.67
C LYS A 44 15.53 -5.19 -4.67
N ILE A 45 15.88 -5.98 -3.66
CA ILE A 45 16.88 -5.61 -2.66
C ILE A 45 18.18 -6.35 -2.96
N SER A 46 19.27 -5.60 -3.16
CA SER A 46 20.63 -6.14 -3.17
C SER A 46 21.06 -6.46 -1.74
N ARG A 47 21.50 -7.69 -1.47
CA ARG A 47 21.90 -8.10 -0.10
C ARG A 47 23.24 -7.52 0.36
N GLU A 48 24.04 -6.96 -0.55
CA GLU A 48 25.46 -6.67 -0.30
C GLU A 48 25.84 -5.18 -0.34
N GLU A 49 24.88 -4.26 -0.44
CA GLU A 49 25.19 -2.83 -0.47
C GLU A 49 25.11 -2.21 0.93
N ASN A 50 26.27 -1.86 1.50
CA ASN A 50 26.36 -1.07 2.73
C ASN A 50 25.96 0.39 2.45
N ARG A 51 24.68 0.70 2.64
CA ARG A 51 24.08 2.02 2.43
C ARG A 51 23.65 2.63 3.76
N ASP A 52 23.58 3.96 3.82
CA ASP A 52 22.97 4.64 4.95
C ASP A 52 21.47 4.29 5.06
N TRP A 53 20.91 4.50 6.25
CA TRP A 53 19.52 4.15 6.54
C TRP A 53 18.53 4.84 5.60
N LEU A 54 18.74 6.12 5.27
CA LEU A 54 17.80 6.89 4.46
C LEU A 54 17.79 6.39 3.01
N SER A 55 18.98 6.19 2.43
CA SER A 55 19.12 5.61 1.10
C SER A 55 18.49 4.22 1.04
N THR A 56 18.66 3.42 2.10
CA THR A 56 18.02 2.10 2.22
C THR A 56 16.50 2.24 2.17
N GLN A 57 15.89 3.09 3.02
CA GLN A 57 14.43 3.25 3.03
C GLN A 57 13.86 3.69 1.68
N VAL A 58 14.54 4.59 0.97
CA VAL A 58 14.11 5.07 -0.36
C VAL A 58 14.24 3.96 -1.41
N LEU A 59 15.36 3.25 -1.41
CA LEU A 59 15.70 2.28 -2.46
C LEU A 59 15.08 0.89 -2.24
N THR A 60 14.52 0.61 -1.06
CA THR A 60 13.78 -0.62 -0.76
C THR A 60 12.28 -0.39 -0.67
N SER A 61 11.79 0.84 -0.86
CA SER A 61 10.36 1.17 -0.80
C SER A 61 9.84 1.78 -2.10
N CYS A 62 8.60 1.49 -2.45
CA CYS A 62 7.90 2.07 -3.61
C CYS A 62 6.65 2.80 -3.16
N ASN A 63 6.35 3.95 -3.77
CA ASN A 63 5.05 4.59 -3.61
C ASN A 63 4.08 4.15 -4.72
N VAL A 64 2.79 4.37 -4.49
CA VAL A 64 1.80 4.47 -5.56
C VAL A 64 1.69 5.93 -5.99
N GLU A 65 1.43 6.16 -7.28
CA GLU A 65 1.23 7.50 -7.83
C GLU A 65 0.23 8.32 -7.02
N GLN A 66 0.55 9.60 -6.85
CA GLN A 66 -0.31 10.53 -6.14
C GLN A 66 -1.38 11.05 -7.10
N SER A 67 -2.64 10.96 -6.68
CA SER A 67 -3.78 11.59 -7.33
C SER A 67 -4.90 11.71 -6.31
N PHE A 68 -5.86 12.61 -6.54
CA PHE A 68 -7.02 12.74 -5.65
C PHE A 68 -7.72 11.39 -5.43
N PHE A 69 -7.90 10.63 -6.52
CA PHE A 69 -8.49 9.29 -6.46
C PHE A 69 -7.62 8.32 -5.65
N ASN A 70 -6.32 8.23 -5.91
CA ASN A 70 -5.43 7.28 -5.22
C ASN A 70 -5.30 7.62 -3.74
N ASP A 71 -5.23 8.90 -3.39
CA ASP A 71 -5.10 9.39 -2.01
C ASP A 71 -6.36 9.04 -1.19
N TRP A 72 -7.54 9.14 -1.80
CA TRP A 72 -8.81 8.73 -1.20
C TRP A 72 -8.96 7.21 -1.16
N PHE A 73 -8.82 6.55 -2.30
CA PHE A 73 -9.03 5.10 -2.47
C PHE A 73 -8.11 4.28 -1.57
N THR A 74 -6.86 4.72 -1.38
CA THR A 74 -5.89 4.03 -0.52
C THR A 74 -5.85 4.57 0.91
N GLY A 75 -6.62 5.60 1.25
CA GLY A 75 -6.52 6.24 2.58
C GLY A 75 -5.10 6.75 2.90
N HIS A 76 -4.42 7.32 1.89
CA HIS A 76 -3.03 7.79 1.94
C HIS A 76 -1.96 6.69 2.16
N LEU A 77 -2.30 5.41 1.94
CA LEU A 77 -1.30 4.32 1.96
C LEU A 77 -0.38 4.34 0.72
N ASN A 78 -0.65 5.17 -0.28
CA ASN A 78 0.20 5.36 -1.45
C ASN A 78 1.58 5.99 -1.15
N PHE A 79 1.81 6.53 0.05
CA PHE A 79 3.01 7.30 0.40
C PHE A 79 4.07 6.53 1.23
N GLN A 80 4.39 5.28 0.88
CA GLN A 80 5.29 4.40 1.65
C GLN A 80 6.67 4.99 1.96
N ILE A 81 7.33 5.63 0.98
CA ILE A 81 8.67 6.22 1.21
C ILE A 81 8.62 7.26 2.34
N LYS A 82 7.55 8.09 2.38
CA LYS A 82 7.44 9.15 3.40
C LYS A 82 7.09 8.56 4.76
N TYR A 83 6.32 7.47 4.78
CA TYR A 83 6.01 6.75 6.00
C TYR A 83 7.27 6.17 6.65
N HIS A 84 8.19 5.61 5.87
CA HIS A 84 9.45 5.10 6.41
C HIS A 84 10.41 6.20 6.84
N LEU A 85 10.46 7.32 6.11
CA LEU A 85 11.32 8.45 6.48
C LEU A 85 10.79 9.25 7.68
N PHE A 86 9.46 9.37 7.82
CA PHE A 86 8.80 10.23 8.81
C PHE A 86 7.62 9.52 9.48
N PRO A 87 7.83 8.41 10.21
CA PRO A 87 6.74 7.58 10.76
C PRO A 87 5.85 8.32 11.77
N THR A 88 6.38 9.35 12.43
CA THR A 88 5.65 10.18 13.40
C THR A 88 4.83 11.30 12.76
N MET A 89 5.01 11.57 11.48
CA MET A 89 4.30 12.63 10.77
C MET A 89 2.86 12.19 10.42
N PRO A 90 1.84 13.03 10.65
CA PRO A 90 0.49 12.73 10.22
C PRO A 90 0.41 12.52 8.70
N ARG A 91 -0.23 11.43 8.26
CA ARG A 91 -0.24 11.01 6.84
C ARG A 91 -0.81 12.05 5.88
N HIS A 92 -1.75 12.87 6.34
CA HIS A 92 -2.32 13.96 5.55
C HIS A 92 -1.28 15.03 5.19
N ASN A 93 -0.09 15.06 5.80
CA ASN A 93 1.00 15.97 5.43
C ASN A 93 1.97 15.35 4.41
N TYR A 94 1.88 14.06 4.09
CA TYR A 94 2.81 13.41 3.17
C TYR A 94 2.78 13.99 1.77
N HIS A 95 1.64 14.49 1.30
CA HIS A 95 1.55 15.16 0.00
C HIS A 95 2.43 16.42 -0.08
N LYS A 96 2.61 17.14 1.05
CA LYS A 96 3.44 18.35 1.13
C LYS A 96 4.93 18.00 1.10
N VAL A 97 5.30 16.88 1.70
CA VAL A 97 6.69 16.43 1.86
C VAL A 97 7.17 15.61 0.66
N ALA A 98 6.25 14.97 -0.06
CA ALA A 98 6.54 14.19 -1.27
C ALA A 98 7.42 14.92 -2.31
N PRO A 99 7.13 16.18 -2.72
CA PRO A 99 8.00 16.89 -3.67
C PRO A 99 9.39 17.18 -3.09
N LEU A 100 9.48 17.51 -1.80
CA LEU A 100 10.75 17.77 -1.13
C LEU A 100 11.63 16.52 -1.11
N VAL A 101 11.09 15.39 -0.66
CA VAL A 101 11.82 14.11 -0.66
C VAL A 101 12.24 13.72 -2.07
N ARG A 102 11.38 13.90 -3.08
CA ARG A 102 11.71 13.61 -4.48
C ARG A 102 12.88 14.47 -4.98
N SER A 103 12.88 15.77 -4.68
CA SER A 103 13.98 16.67 -5.05
C SER A 103 15.29 16.29 -4.35
N LEU A 104 15.22 15.89 -3.08
CA LEU A 104 16.39 15.43 -2.32
C LEU A 104 16.96 14.14 -2.89
N CYS A 105 16.10 13.19 -3.28
CA CYS A 105 16.51 11.95 -3.95
C CYS A 105 17.20 12.27 -5.28
N ALA A 106 16.62 13.15 -6.09
CA ALA A 106 17.20 13.57 -7.37
C ALA A 106 18.58 14.23 -7.19
N LYS A 107 18.74 15.07 -6.16
CA LYS A 107 20.03 15.72 -5.84
C LYS A 107 21.13 14.71 -5.48
N HIS A 108 20.78 13.59 -4.86
CA HIS A 108 21.72 12.55 -4.44
C HIS A 108 21.77 11.35 -5.39
N GLY A 109 21.14 11.43 -6.56
CA GLY A 109 21.10 10.33 -7.53
C GLY A 109 20.33 9.10 -7.05
N LEU A 110 19.46 9.24 -6.04
CA LEU A 110 18.66 8.14 -5.51
C LEU A 110 17.41 7.91 -6.38
N GLN A 111 17.17 6.66 -6.73
CA GLN A 111 15.97 6.28 -7.48
C GLN A 111 14.72 6.45 -6.61
N TYR A 112 13.85 7.39 -6.99
CA TYR A 112 12.56 7.59 -6.35
C TYR A 112 11.47 6.88 -7.16
N VAL A 113 10.97 5.75 -6.66
CA VAL A 113 10.01 4.90 -7.39
C VAL A 113 8.57 5.24 -7.04
N ASN A 114 7.78 5.55 -8.07
CA ASN A 114 6.32 5.61 -8.02
C ASN A 114 5.76 4.65 -9.08
N LYS A 115 4.76 3.85 -8.70
CA LYS A 115 4.05 2.96 -9.62
C LYS A 115 2.59 3.40 -9.80
N PRO A 116 2.02 3.27 -11.01
CA PRO A 116 0.57 3.35 -11.18
C PRO A 116 -0.13 2.32 -10.30
N LEU A 117 -1.31 2.66 -9.76
CA LEU A 117 -2.04 1.81 -8.81
C LEU A 117 -2.27 0.39 -9.34
N LEU A 118 -2.71 0.25 -10.59
CA LEU A 118 -2.95 -1.05 -11.22
C LEU A 118 -1.67 -1.88 -11.38
N LYS A 119 -0.55 -1.22 -11.68
CA LYS A 119 0.76 -1.89 -11.78
C LYS A 119 1.22 -2.37 -10.41
N ALA A 120 1.04 -1.57 -9.37
CA ALA A 120 1.35 -1.97 -8.00
C ALA A 120 0.57 -3.22 -7.59
N PHE A 121 -0.72 -3.30 -7.93
CA PHE A 121 -1.52 -4.51 -7.70
C PHE A 121 -1.02 -5.70 -8.51
N GLY A 122 -0.77 -5.53 -9.81
CA GLY A 122 -0.24 -6.59 -10.66
C GLY A 122 1.07 -7.17 -10.15
N ASP A 123 1.99 -6.31 -9.71
CA ASP A 123 3.29 -6.73 -9.16
C ASP A 123 3.14 -7.59 -7.89
N ILE A 124 2.17 -7.28 -7.02
CA ILE A 124 1.90 -8.08 -5.81
C ILE A 124 1.38 -9.47 -6.17
N TYR A 125 0.43 -9.56 -7.11
CA TYR A 125 -0.08 -10.86 -7.56
C TYR A 125 0.99 -11.70 -8.23
N LEU A 126 1.81 -11.08 -9.08
CA LEU A 126 2.89 -11.76 -9.77
C LEU A 126 3.94 -12.28 -8.79
N ASP A 127 4.32 -11.48 -7.79
CA ASP A 127 5.27 -11.88 -6.76
C ASP A 127 4.76 -13.06 -5.92
N LEU A 128 3.50 -13.03 -5.50
CA LEU A 128 2.87 -14.16 -4.80
C LEU A 128 2.85 -15.43 -5.67
N PHE A 129 2.51 -15.29 -6.94
CA PHE A 129 2.44 -16.43 -7.86
C PHE A 129 3.83 -17.01 -8.16
N ILE A 130 4.83 -16.17 -8.40
CA ILE A 130 6.22 -16.61 -8.62
C ILE A 130 6.78 -17.27 -7.37
N HIS A 131 6.55 -16.69 -6.19
CA HIS A 131 7.02 -17.26 -4.92
C HIS A 131 6.39 -18.64 -4.67
N ASP A 132 5.10 -18.81 -4.95
CA ASP A 132 4.40 -20.10 -4.82
C ASP A 132 4.91 -21.13 -5.83
N LEU A 133 5.19 -20.74 -7.08
CA LEU A 133 5.78 -21.62 -8.09
C LEU A 133 7.19 -22.09 -7.74
N TYR A 134 8.02 -21.23 -7.16
CA TYR A 134 9.38 -21.61 -6.74
C TYR A 134 9.35 -22.52 -5.53
N HIS A 135 8.53 -22.24 -4.52
CA HIS A 135 8.47 -23.05 -3.30
C HIS A 135 7.73 -24.39 -3.44
N ASN A 136 6.83 -24.54 -4.43
CA ASN A 136 6.15 -25.82 -4.67
C ASN A 136 6.91 -26.76 -5.62
N ASN A 137 8.06 -26.34 -6.17
CA ASN A 137 8.92 -27.17 -7.03
C ASN A 137 10.22 -27.64 -6.34
N ASP A 138 10.40 -27.30 -5.06
CA ASP A 138 11.44 -27.82 -4.16
C ASP A 138 10.85 -28.84 -3.17
#